data_AF-A0A1F7XAQ5-F1
#
_entry.id   AF-A0A1F7XAQ5-F1
#
_cell.length_a   1.000
_cell.length_b   1.000
_cell.length_c   1.000
_cell.angle_alpha   90.00
_cell.angle_beta   90.00
_cell.angle_gamma   90.00
#
_symmetry.space_group_name_H-M   'P 1'
#
loop_
_entity.id
_entity.type
_entity.pdbx_description
1 polymer ?
#
loop_
_entity_poly.entity_id
_entity_poly.type
_entity_poly.pdbx_seq_one_letter_code
_entity_poly.pdbx_strand_id
1 'polypeptide(L)'
;MNLIKIRKILDIPTEEELFSMLLPTEEDIKESKNLSENLKDSSEEKTFVNIIKFQESVIPYWNERKLIEDVDSLPINILIFIASFFIGLVMDIVFVIFMVKIVKITSAIMVIMIFIVFPFIFISIRRTIIEVLIAVTIDRFRKMGFNFGSGIYNNIIYYIKYRKEIKMYISSVVLPIKKILEWKLAVCRDYVRLTTSLLYNLYTNSEIYIIRIANHVASGIKFNGKIYVFDPNFSVQTNAPSLLDEWLKKQLKKRKFEDAHCSEKRIKNFIILTYTKKDKIKIWDLRKYWRSEKTRTRANI
;
A
#
# COMPACT_ATOMS: atom_id res chain seq x y z
N MET A 1 24.75 -9.00 3.83
CA MET A 1 23.69 -10.03 3.97
C MET A 1 22.74 -9.89 2.77
N ASN A 2 22.48 -10.96 2.01
CA ASN A 2 21.67 -10.90 0.79
C ASN A 2 20.19 -10.60 1.15
N LEU A 3 19.56 -9.62 0.48
CA LEU A 3 18.16 -9.22 0.71
C LEU A 3 17.18 -10.39 0.60
N ILE A 4 17.48 -11.38 -0.25
CA ILE A 4 16.70 -12.62 -0.37
C ILE A 4 16.72 -13.41 0.95
N LYS A 5 17.87 -13.47 1.62
CA LYS A 5 18.04 -14.16 2.90
C LYS A 5 17.31 -13.44 4.03
N ILE A 6 17.30 -12.11 4.02
CA ILE A 6 16.53 -11.28 4.98
C ILE A 6 15.03 -11.50 4.81
N ARG A 7 14.51 -11.48 3.56
CA ARG A 7 13.08 -11.73 3.31
C ARG A 7 12.63 -13.09 3.83
N LYS A 8 13.44 -14.13 3.59
CA LYS A 8 13.15 -15.49 4.04
C LYS A 8 13.21 -15.63 5.57
N ILE A 9 14.06 -14.85 6.25
CA ILE A 9 14.12 -14.83 7.73
C ILE A 9 12.90 -14.11 8.32
N LEU A 10 12.37 -13.11 7.62
CA LEU A 10 11.24 -12.29 8.08
C LEU A 10 9.87 -12.76 7.55
N ASP A 11 9.81 -13.90 6.85
CA ASP A 11 8.61 -14.40 6.15
C ASP A 11 7.87 -13.31 5.33
N ILE A 12 8.63 -12.41 4.71
CA ILE A 12 8.06 -11.36 3.86
C ILE A 12 7.72 -11.99 2.51
N PRO A 13 6.43 -12.03 2.11
CA PRO A 13 6.04 -12.63 0.85
C PRO A 13 6.68 -11.89 -0.33
N THR A 14 7.13 -12.67 -1.30
CA THR A 14 7.56 -12.18 -2.60
C THR A 14 6.40 -11.48 -3.31
N GLU A 15 6.74 -10.66 -4.30
CA GLU A 15 5.71 -9.97 -5.08
C GLU A 15 4.77 -10.95 -5.80
N GLU A 16 5.31 -12.09 -6.24
CA GLU A 16 4.54 -13.17 -6.85
C GLU A 16 3.59 -13.85 -5.86
N GLU A 17 4.03 -14.10 -4.63
CA GLU A 17 3.16 -14.61 -3.56
C GLU A 17 2.06 -13.60 -3.23
N LEU A 18 2.39 -12.31 -3.09
CA LEU A 18 1.41 -11.25 -2.88
C LEU A 18 0.37 -11.18 -4.00
N PHE A 19 0.79 -11.35 -5.25
CA PHE A 19 -0.13 -11.40 -6.39
C PHE A 19 -1.00 -12.66 -6.38
N SER A 20 -0.42 -13.81 -6.05
CA SER A 20 -1.18 -15.06 -5.94
C SER A 20 -2.28 -14.97 -4.89
N MET A 21 -2.07 -14.20 -3.81
CA MET A 21 -3.06 -13.96 -2.75
C MET A 21 -4.24 -13.08 -3.20
N LEU A 22 -4.08 -12.30 -4.28
CA LEU A 22 -5.16 -11.50 -4.88
C LEU A 22 -6.06 -12.32 -5.80
N LEU A 23 -5.57 -13.45 -6.31
CA LEU A 23 -6.35 -14.33 -7.16
C LEU A 23 -7.39 -15.05 -6.32
N PRO A 24 -8.61 -15.24 -6.84
CA PRO A 24 -9.63 -15.99 -6.13
C PRO A 24 -9.28 -17.47 -6.06
N THR A 25 -9.54 -18.10 -4.92
CA THR A 25 -9.45 -19.55 -4.76
C THR A 25 -10.71 -20.23 -5.28
N GLU A 26 -10.69 -21.55 -5.40
CA GLU A 26 -11.89 -22.31 -5.79
C GLU A 26 -13.03 -22.14 -4.78
N GLU A 27 -12.71 -22.04 -3.49
CA GLU A 27 -13.71 -21.78 -2.44
C GLU A 27 -14.29 -20.37 -2.59
N ASP A 28 -13.48 -19.35 -2.88
CA ASP A 28 -13.98 -17.99 -3.14
C ASP A 28 -14.95 -17.95 -4.34
N ILE A 29 -14.61 -18.66 -5.41
CA ILE A 29 -15.46 -18.78 -6.61
C ILE A 29 -16.79 -19.45 -6.24
N LYS A 30 -16.75 -20.55 -5.48
CA LYS A 30 -17.96 -21.25 -5.02
C LYS A 30 -18.82 -20.39 -4.09
N GLU A 31 -18.22 -19.73 -3.11
CA GLU A 31 -18.90 -18.87 -2.13
C GLU A 31 -19.59 -17.66 -2.79
N SER A 32 -18.97 -17.11 -3.84
CA SER A 32 -19.49 -15.94 -4.54
C SER A 32 -20.56 -16.26 -5.61
N LYS A 33 -20.81 -17.54 -5.92
CA LYS A 33 -21.67 -17.96 -7.04
C LYS A 33 -23.11 -17.45 -6.95
N ASN A 34 -23.78 -17.67 -5.83
CA ASN A 34 -25.16 -17.22 -5.63
C ASN A 34 -25.25 -15.68 -5.70
N LEU A 35 -24.26 -14.99 -5.12
CA LEU A 35 -24.20 -13.53 -5.19
C LEU A 35 -24.03 -13.03 -6.63
N SER A 36 -23.18 -13.66 -7.43
CA SER A 36 -23.05 -13.29 -8.85
C SER A 36 -24.36 -13.49 -9.62
N GLU A 37 -25.07 -14.60 -9.40
CA GLU A 37 -26.36 -14.86 -10.06
C GLU A 37 -27.41 -13.80 -9.68
N ASN A 38 -27.45 -13.35 -8.42
CA ASN A 38 -28.36 -12.31 -7.96
C ASN A 38 -28.02 -10.91 -8.49
N LEU A 39 -26.75 -10.64 -8.78
CA LEU A 39 -26.31 -9.34 -9.33
C LEU A 39 -26.44 -9.26 -10.86
N LYS A 40 -26.62 -10.40 -11.52
CA LYS A 40 -26.79 -10.48 -12.97
C LYS A 40 -28.09 -9.82 -13.42
N ASP A 41 -28.00 -8.98 -14.43
CA ASP A 41 -29.13 -8.34 -15.08
C ASP A 41 -29.23 -8.79 -16.55
N SER A 42 -30.26 -8.30 -17.23
CA SER A 42 -30.52 -8.42 -18.67
C SER A 42 -29.39 -7.90 -19.56
N SER A 43 -28.61 -6.92 -19.09
CA SER A 43 -27.45 -6.39 -19.82
C SER A 43 -26.18 -6.43 -18.97
N GLU A 44 -25.03 -6.53 -19.63
CA GLU A 44 -23.72 -6.56 -18.99
C GLU A 44 -23.41 -5.22 -18.31
N GLU A 45 -23.75 -4.09 -18.93
CA GLU A 45 -23.55 -2.78 -18.32
C GLU A 45 -24.36 -2.63 -17.02
N LYS A 46 -25.62 -3.08 -17.03
CA LYS A 46 -26.46 -3.10 -15.82
C LYS A 46 -25.89 -4.03 -14.77
N THR A 47 -25.40 -5.20 -15.18
CA THR A 47 -24.72 -6.15 -14.28
C THR A 47 -23.50 -5.50 -13.62
N PHE A 48 -22.68 -4.78 -14.37
CA PHE A 48 -21.52 -4.07 -13.81
C PHE A 48 -21.92 -2.98 -12.82
N VAL A 49 -22.97 -2.21 -13.14
CA VAL A 49 -23.54 -1.20 -12.22
C VAL A 49 -24.06 -1.86 -10.95
N ASN A 50 -24.72 -3.01 -11.05
CA ASN A 50 -25.24 -3.75 -9.89
C ASN A 50 -24.10 -4.23 -8.97
N ILE A 51 -22.99 -4.72 -9.54
CA ILE A 51 -21.80 -5.10 -8.76
C ILE A 51 -21.25 -3.90 -7.98
N ILE A 52 -21.08 -2.75 -8.64
CA ILE A 52 -20.57 -1.52 -8.00
C ILE A 52 -21.53 -1.06 -6.89
N LYS A 53 -22.83 -0.95 -7.18
CA LYS A 53 -23.83 -0.52 -6.20
C LYS A 53 -23.89 -1.45 -4.99
N PHE A 54 -23.80 -2.75 -5.21
CA PHE A 54 -23.74 -3.73 -4.13
C PHE A 54 -22.50 -3.50 -3.25
N GLN A 55 -21.32 -3.32 -3.85
CA GLN A 55 -20.09 -3.07 -3.10
C GLN A 55 -20.18 -1.79 -2.27
N GLU A 56 -20.67 -0.70 -2.85
CA GLU A 56 -20.75 0.60 -2.17
C GLU A 56 -21.80 0.63 -1.07
N SER A 57 -22.95 -0.03 -1.27
CA SER A 57 -24.06 -0.01 -0.30
C SER A 57 -23.94 -1.06 0.80
N VAL A 58 -23.34 -2.21 0.50
CA VAL A 58 -23.31 -3.36 1.42
C VAL A 58 -21.95 -3.52 2.09
N ILE A 59 -20.85 -3.16 1.43
CA ILE A 59 -19.49 -3.42 1.92
C ILE A 59 -18.74 -2.10 1.98
N PRO A 60 -18.89 -1.29 3.05
CA PRO A 60 -18.09 -0.08 3.24
C PRO A 60 -16.58 -0.35 3.27
N TYR A 61 -15.81 0.67 2.86
CA TYR A 61 -14.36 0.60 2.85
C TYR A 61 -13.79 0.59 4.27
N TRP A 62 -12.93 -0.40 4.55
CA TRP A 62 -12.34 -0.61 5.87
C TRP A 62 -11.11 0.29 6.10
N ASN A 63 -11.37 1.56 6.41
CA ASN A 63 -10.32 2.57 6.63
C ASN A 63 -9.35 2.18 7.75
N GLU A 64 -9.83 1.49 8.78
CA GLU A 64 -9.04 1.11 9.95
C GLU A 64 -8.01 0.05 9.59
N ARG A 65 -8.40 -0.98 8.83
CA ARG A 65 -7.45 -2.00 8.35
C ARG A 65 -6.42 -1.38 7.44
N LYS A 66 -6.81 -0.47 6.55
CA LYS A 66 -5.86 0.30 5.72
C LYS A 66 -4.89 1.11 6.58
N LEU A 67 -5.38 1.78 7.62
CA LEU A 67 -4.53 2.51 8.57
C LEU A 67 -3.57 1.56 9.28
N ILE A 68 -4.01 0.38 9.71
CA ILE A 68 -3.13 -0.62 10.33
C ILE A 68 -2.05 -1.07 9.33
N GLU A 69 -2.40 -1.35 8.08
CA GLU A 69 -1.44 -1.68 7.03
C GLU A 69 -0.44 -0.55 6.76
N ASP A 70 -0.89 0.71 6.83
CA ASP A 70 -0.01 1.87 6.72
C ASP A 70 0.85 2.05 8.01
N VAL A 71 0.30 1.69 9.18
CA VAL A 71 0.92 1.75 10.51
C VAL A 71 1.87 0.58 10.77
N ASP A 72 1.87 -0.49 9.99
CA ASP A 72 2.95 -1.49 10.05
C ASP A 72 4.32 -0.88 9.66
N SER A 73 4.34 0.33 9.09
CA SER A 73 5.56 1.15 8.96
C SER A 73 5.97 1.91 10.23
N LEU A 74 5.11 1.98 11.25
CA LEU A 74 5.31 2.70 12.50
C LEU A 74 6.51 2.16 13.31
N PRO A 75 6.74 0.83 13.46
CA PRO A 75 7.95 0.34 14.13
C PRO A 75 9.22 0.80 13.43
N ILE A 76 9.21 0.87 12.09
CA ILE A 76 10.34 1.39 11.30
C ILE A 76 10.51 2.88 11.56
N ASN A 77 9.43 3.66 11.58
CA ASN A 77 9.48 5.09 11.86
C ASN A 77 9.96 5.38 13.30
N ILE A 78 9.52 4.59 14.28
CA ILE A 78 9.99 4.66 15.67
C ILE A 78 11.48 4.29 15.75
N LEU A 79 11.91 3.23 15.05
CA LEU A 79 13.31 2.83 15.00
C LEU A 79 14.18 3.92 14.35
N ILE A 80 13.73 4.53 13.25
CA ILE A 80 14.41 5.66 12.59
C ILE A 80 14.49 6.86 13.55
N PHE A 81 13.42 7.16 14.29
CA PHE A 81 13.40 8.23 15.26
C PHE A 81 14.42 7.99 16.39
N ILE A 82 14.42 6.79 16.97
CA ILE A 82 15.38 6.37 18.01
C ILE A 82 16.82 6.43 17.47
N ALA A 83 17.07 5.88 16.27
CA ALA A 83 18.39 5.91 15.65
C ALA A 83 18.87 7.34 15.39
N SER A 84 17.99 8.22 14.90
CA SER A 84 18.31 9.63 14.66
C SER A 84 18.68 10.37 15.94
N PHE A 85 17.98 10.06 17.06
CA PHE A 85 18.30 10.61 18.37
C PHE A 85 19.71 10.20 18.84
N PHE A 86 20.07 8.92 18.73
CA PHE A 86 21.40 8.43 19.12
C PHE A 86 22.51 8.95 18.21
N ILE A 87 22.28 9.05 16.89
CA ILE A 87 23.25 9.64 15.97
C ILE A 87 23.55 11.08 16.36
N GLY A 88 22.51 11.87 16.67
CA GLY A 88 22.69 13.23 17.17
C GLY A 88 23.58 13.28 18.41
N LEU A 89 23.32 12.42 19.40
CA LEU A 89 24.11 12.35 20.64
C LEU A 89 25.58 12.01 20.37
N VAL A 90 25.86 11.04 19.49
CA VAL A 90 27.24 10.68 19.11
C VAL A 90 27.95 11.86 18.44
N MET A 91 27.27 12.56 17.54
CA MET A 91 27.83 13.74 16.87
C MET A 91 28.16 14.85 17.86
N ASP A 92 27.33 15.06 18.88
CA ASP A 92 27.59 16.03 19.96
C ASP A 92 28.86 15.66 20.74
N ILE A 93 29.04 14.39 21.09
CA ILE A 93 30.24 13.90 21.80
C ILE A 93 31.49 14.08 20.95
N VAL A 94 31.44 13.68 19.67
CA VAL A 94 32.57 13.82 18.73
C VAL A 94 32.94 15.29 18.57
N PHE A 95 31.94 16.16 18.47
CA PHE A 95 32.14 17.60 18.40
C PHE A 95 32.86 18.12 19.66
N VAL A 96 32.41 17.75 20.86
CA VAL A 96 33.09 18.15 22.12
C VAL A 96 34.55 17.67 22.15
N ILE A 97 34.81 16.41 21.78
CA ILE A 97 36.18 15.86 21.73
C ILE A 97 37.05 16.63 20.73
N PHE A 98 36.51 16.95 19.55
CA PHE A 98 37.19 17.73 18.53
C PHE A 98 37.53 19.13 19.02
N MET A 99 36.59 19.80 19.70
CA MET A 99 36.80 21.12 20.27
C MET A 99 37.89 21.11 21.35
N VAL A 100 37.90 20.12 22.24
CA VAL A 100 38.97 19.96 23.26
C VAL A 100 40.35 19.83 22.62
N LYS A 101 40.46 19.22 21.42
CA LYS A 101 41.74 19.15 20.70
C LYS A 101 42.15 20.50 20.12
N ILE A 102 41.21 21.28 19.55
CA ILE A 102 41.48 22.62 19.00
C ILE A 102 41.96 23.58 20.09
N VAL A 103 41.38 23.50 21.29
CA VAL A 103 41.73 24.36 22.44
C VAL A 103 43.21 24.35 22.78
N LYS A 104 43.91 23.23 22.56
CA LYS A 104 45.34 23.13 22.86
C LYS A 104 46.22 23.98 21.93
N ILE A 105 45.67 24.50 20.83
CA ILE A 105 46.43 25.13 19.73
C ILE A 105 46.21 26.67 19.69
N THR A 106 45.14 27.19 20.27
CA THR A 106 44.76 28.62 20.20
C THR A 106 44.84 29.33 21.55
N SER A 107 44.95 30.65 21.54
CA SER A 107 45.04 31.46 22.77
C SER A 107 43.80 31.23 23.66
N ALA A 108 44.04 31.13 24.98
CA ALA A 108 43.04 30.75 25.97
C ALA A 108 41.74 31.60 25.92
N ILE A 109 41.81 32.85 25.47
CA ILE A 109 40.66 33.76 25.38
C ILE A 109 39.70 33.35 24.26
N MET A 110 40.22 32.97 23.08
CA MET A 110 39.40 32.56 21.94
C MET A 110 38.71 31.22 22.24
N VAL A 111 39.41 30.36 22.97
CA VAL A 111 38.88 29.11 23.52
C VAL A 111 37.71 29.37 24.46
N ILE A 112 37.86 30.27 25.44
CA ILE A 112 36.80 30.55 26.41
C ILE A 112 35.55 31.08 25.71
N MET A 113 35.70 31.99 24.74
CA MET A 113 34.55 32.50 23.97
C MET A 113 33.85 31.40 23.17
N ILE A 114 34.61 30.50 22.55
CA ILE A 114 34.05 29.35 21.82
C ILE A 114 33.33 28.39 22.79
N PHE A 115 33.89 28.15 23.98
CA PHE A 115 33.27 27.27 24.98
C PHE A 115 32.03 27.85 25.64
N ILE A 116 31.90 29.18 25.70
CA ILE A 116 30.71 29.83 26.23
C ILE A 116 29.67 29.96 25.12
N VAL A 117 30.00 30.63 24.01
CA VAL A 117 29.02 31.04 23.00
C VAL A 117 28.52 29.88 22.14
N PHE A 118 29.41 28.96 21.76
CA PHE A 118 29.07 27.90 20.79
C PHE A 118 28.06 26.88 21.34
N PRO A 119 28.15 26.43 22.62
CA PRO A 119 27.11 25.60 23.21
C PRO A 119 25.74 26.29 23.26
N PHE A 120 25.67 27.60 23.53
CA PHE A 120 24.39 28.33 23.53
C PHE A 120 23.77 28.43 22.13
N ILE A 121 24.58 28.65 21.10
CA ILE A 121 24.11 28.63 19.70
C ILE A 121 23.63 27.22 19.34
N PHE A 122 24.40 26.19 19.70
CA PHE A 122 24.07 24.81 19.39
C PHE A 122 22.80 24.32 20.12
N ILE A 123 22.67 24.64 21.40
CA ILE A 123 21.47 24.38 22.21
C ILE A 123 20.26 25.10 21.61
N SER A 124 20.43 26.37 21.19
CA SER A 124 19.36 27.15 20.54
C SER A 124 18.90 26.50 19.24
N ILE A 125 19.83 26.13 18.35
CA ILE A 125 19.51 25.46 17.08
C ILE A 125 18.82 24.12 17.34
N ARG A 126 19.35 23.31 18.28
CA ARG A 126 18.76 22.01 18.63
C ARG A 126 17.35 22.17 19.20
N ARG A 127 17.13 23.16 20.07
CA ARG A 127 15.81 23.47 20.63
C ARG A 127 14.83 23.81 19.52
N THR A 128 15.20 24.68 18.58
CA THR A 128 14.34 25.01 17.43
C THR A 128 14.02 23.79 16.58
N ILE A 129 15.00 22.92 16.30
CA ILE A 129 14.77 21.66 15.56
C ILE A 129 13.78 20.76 16.33
N ILE A 130 13.97 20.58 17.63
CA ILE A 130 13.08 19.77 18.47
C ILE A 130 11.66 20.36 18.50
N GLU A 131 11.51 21.67 18.68
CA GLU A 131 10.22 22.35 18.68
C GLU A 131 9.50 22.19 17.34
N VAL A 132 10.21 22.32 16.21
CA VAL A 132 9.64 22.07 14.87
C VAL A 132 9.23 20.60 14.71
N LEU A 133 10.06 19.65 15.15
CA LEU A 133 9.71 18.22 15.10
C LEU A 133 8.50 17.91 15.97
N ILE A 134 8.41 18.47 17.18
CA ILE A 134 7.26 18.33 18.06
C ILE A 134 6.02 18.95 17.41
N ALA A 135 6.11 20.17 16.85
CA ALA A 135 4.99 20.82 16.20
C ALA A 135 4.47 20.02 14.98
N VAL A 136 5.37 19.51 14.13
CA VAL A 136 5.01 18.62 13.00
C VAL A 136 4.39 17.33 13.51
N THR A 137 4.93 16.76 14.59
CA THR A 137 4.41 15.53 15.20
C THR A 137 3.02 15.76 15.79
N ILE A 138 2.80 16.84 16.54
CA ILE A 138 1.50 17.25 17.08
C ILE A 138 0.52 17.53 15.96
N ASP A 139 0.88 18.24 14.88
CA ASP A 139 -0.02 18.48 13.75
C ASP A 139 -0.43 17.16 13.06
N ARG A 140 0.51 16.23 12.89
CA ARG A 140 0.20 14.87 12.41
C ARG A 140 -0.73 14.14 13.38
N PHE A 141 -0.44 14.14 14.68
CA PHE A 141 -1.29 13.53 15.70
C PHE A 141 -2.65 14.22 15.83
N ARG A 142 -2.76 15.52 15.55
CA ARG A 142 -4.03 16.26 15.56
C ARG A 142 -4.86 15.93 14.34
N LYS A 143 -4.26 15.89 13.15
CA LYS A 143 -4.91 15.43 11.91
C LYS A 143 -5.33 13.96 12.02
N MET A 144 -4.51 13.15 12.67
CA MET A 144 -4.85 11.78 12.99
C MET A 144 -5.99 11.75 14.02
N GLY A 145 -5.82 12.39 15.19
CA GLY A 145 -6.78 12.52 16.29
C GLY A 145 -8.17 13.03 15.90
N PHE A 146 -8.26 14.02 15.01
CA PHE A 146 -9.54 14.57 14.53
C PHE A 146 -10.28 13.60 13.59
N ASN A 147 -9.54 12.85 12.76
CA ASN A 147 -10.08 11.73 12.00
C ASN A 147 -10.39 10.52 12.90
N PHE A 148 -9.70 10.43 14.04
CA PHE A 148 -9.83 9.37 15.01
C PHE A 148 -11.03 9.59 15.96
N GLY A 149 -11.38 10.80 16.40
CA GLY A 149 -12.43 11.01 17.41
C GLY A 149 -13.81 10.46 17.03
N SER A 150 -14.23 10.64 15.78
CA SER A 150 -15.50 10.11 15.27
C SER A 150 -15.40 8.65 14.79
N GLY A 151 -14.23 8.23 14.29
CA GLY A 151 -13.97 6.85 13.87
C GLY A 151 -13.78 5.89 15.06
N ILE A 152 -12.93 6.25 16.03
CA ILE A 152 -12.55 5.44 17.19
C ILE A 152 -13.77 4.87 17.91
N TYR A 153 -14.84 5.64 18.15
CA TYR A 153 -15.96 5.13 18.94
C TYR A 153 -16.64 3.93 18.28
N ASN A 154 -17.00 4.06 17.00
CA ASN A 154 -17.56 2.96 16.23
C ASN A 154 -16.52 1.85 16.04
N ASN A 155 -15.26 2.21 15.83
CA ASN A 155 -14.16 1.27 15.60
C ASN A 155 -13.72 0.48 16.82
N ILE A 156 -13.83 1.05 18.03
CA ILE A 156 -13.60 0.35 19.30
C ILE A 156 -14.68 -0.71 19.48
N ILE A 157 -15.95 -0.39 19.17
CA ILE A 157 -17.04 -1.36 19.23
C ILE A 157 -16.79 -2.52 18.24
N TYR A 158 -16.41 -2.22 16.99
CA TYR A 158 -16.05 -3.25 15.99
C TYR A 158 -14.81 -4.05 16.41
N TYR A 159 -13.75 -3.38 16.87
CA TYR A 159 -12.51 -4.03 17.33
C TYR A 159 -12.79 -4.94 18.52
N ILE A 160 -13.58 -4.51 19.50
CA ILE A 160 -13.96 -5.34 20.64
C ILE A 160 -14.78 -6.55 20.16
N LYS A 161 -15.73 -6.35 19.25
CA LYS A 161 -16.60 -7.40 18.72
C LYS A 161 -15.82 -8.48 17.95
N TYR A 162 -14.78 -8.10 17.20
CA TYR A 162 -14.06 -9.01 16.31
C TYR A 162 -12.58 -9.27 16.69
N ARG A 163 -12.11 -8.75 17.84
CA ARG A 163 -10.70 -8.77 18.30
C ARG A 163 -9.97 -10.10 18.13
N LYS A 164 -10.62 -11.22 18.47
CA LYS A 164 -9.97 -12.55 18.47
C LYS A 164 -9.74 -13.05 17.05
N GLU A 165 -10.67 -12.78 16.14
CA GLU A 165 -10.56 -13.14 14.72
C GLU A 165 -9.65 -12.15 13.99
N ILE A 166 -9.84 -10.85 14.23
CA ILE A 166 -9.08 -9.75 13.61
C ILE A 166 -7.57 -9.92 13.81
N LYS A 167 -7.08 -10.37 14.97
CA LYS A 167 -5.63 -10.52 15.20
C LYS A 167 -4.97 -11.53 14.24
N MET A 168 -5.73 -12.52 13.74
CA MET A 168 -5.26 -13.50 12.76
C MET A 168 -5.36 -12.97 11.31
N TYR A 169 -6.28 -12.04 11.04
CA TYR A 169 -6.55 -11.52 9.70
C TYR A 169 -5.98 -10.11 9.43
N ILE A 170 -5.50 -9.39 10.45
CA ILE A 170 -4.71 -8.16 10.27
C ILE A 170 -3.42 -8.49 9.54
N SER A 171 -2.78 -9.63 9.86
CA SER A 171 -1.57 -10.09 9.17
C SER A 171 -1.85 -10.73 7.81
N SER A 172 -3.09 -11.18 7.54
CA SER A 172 -3.43 -11.72 6.24
C SER A 172 -3.59 -10.57 5.24
N VAL A 173 -2.89 -10.67 4.11
CA VAL A 173 -2.87 -9.60 3.09
C VAL A 173 -4.25 -9.40 2.43
N VAL A 174 -5.09 -10.44 2.41
CA VAL A 174 -6.41 -10.47 1.77
C VAL A 174 -7.36 -11.36 2.59
N LEU A 175 -8.63 -10.97 2.74
CA LEU A 175 -9.67 -11.78 3.41
C LEU A 175 -10.29 -12.82 2.46
N PRO A 176 -10.68 -14.01 2.97
CA PRO A 176 -11.57 -14.91 2.24
C PRO A 176 -12.94 -14.26 1.96
N ILE A 177 -13.58 -14.63 0.85
CA ILE A 177 -14.86 -14.01 0.45
C ILE A 177 -15.95 -14.14 1.51
N LYS A 178 -16.11 -15.31 2.13
CA LYS A 178 -17.06 -15.50 3.24
C LYS A 178 -16.88 -14.48 4.34
N LYS A 179 -15.65 -14.13 4.70
CA LYS A 179 -15.37 -13.10 5.72
C LYS A 179 -15.66 -11.70 5.22
N ILE A 180 -15.38 -11.39 3.96
CA ILE A 180 -15.76 -10.11 3.34
C ILE A 180 -17.28 -9.91 3.40
N LEU A 181 -18.05 -10.95 3.06
CA LEU A 181 -19.52 -10.90 3.04
C LEU A 181 -20.13 -10.92 4.46
N GLU A 182 -19.53 -11.66 5.40
CA GLU A 182 -19.96 -11.72 6.80
C GLU A 182 -19.71 -10.38 7.53
N TRP A 183 -18.51 -9.83 7.37
CA TRP A 183 -18.10 -8.60 8.07
C TRP A 183 -18.56 -7.34 7.37
N LYS A 184 -18.89 -7.41 6.08
CA LYS A 184 -19.29 -6.25 5.27
C LYS A 184 -18.26 -5.11 5.31
N LEU A 185 -16.98 -5.46 5.38
CA LEU A 185 -15.87 -4.52 5.45
C LEU A 185 -14.74 -5.04 4.56
N ALA A 186 -14.18 -4.16 3.73
CA ALA A 186 -13.15 -4.54 2.77
C ALA A 186 -12.14 -3.41 2.52
N VAL A 187 -10.87 -3.76 2.31
CA VAL A 187 -9.87 -2.86 1.70
C VAL A 187 -9.74 -3.18 0.20
N CYS A 188 -8.97 -2.37 -0.55
CA CYS A 188 -8.83 -2.50 -2.00
C CYS A 188 -8.51 -3.93 -2.48
N ARG A 189 -7.66 -4.67 -1.76
CA ARG A 189 -7.30 -6.06 -2.08
C ARG A 189 -8.45 -7.04 -1.89
N ASP A 190 -9.26 -6.85 -0.86
CA ASP A 190 -10.44 -7.67 -0.59
C ASP A 190 -11.51 -7.44 -1.67
N TYR A 191 -11.76 -6.18 -2.05
CA TYR A 191 -12.64 -5.88 -3.17
C TYR A 191 -12.13 -6.51 -4.46
N VAL A 192 -10.82 -6.45 -4.73
CA VAL A 192 -10.25 -7.11 -5.91
C VAL A 192 -10.61 -8.59 -5.95
N ARG A 193 -10.39 -9.31 -4.85
CA ARG A 193 -10.69 -10.74 -4.75
C ARG A 193 -12.18 -11.04 -4.88
N LEU A 194 -13.04 -10.25 -4.23
CA LEU A 194 -14.49 -10.37 -4.35
C LEU A 194 -14.96 -10.13 -5.79
N THR A 195 -14.62 -8.97 -6.37
CA THR A 195 -15.04 -8.62 -7.73
C THR A 195 -14.51 -9.62 -8.76
N THR A 196 -13.25 -10.04 -8.66
CA THR A 196 -12.69 -11.01 -9.62
C THR A 196 -13.41 -12.35 -9.55
N SER A 197 -13.84 -12.79 -8.36
CA SER A 197 -14.65 -14.00 -8.21
C SER A 197 -16.05 -13.84 -8.83
N LEU A 198 -16.70 -12.70 -8.59
CA LEU A 198 -18.01 -12.39 -9.19
C LEU A 198 -17.91 -12.36 -10.73
N LEU A 199 -16.91 -11.67 -11.27
CA LEU A 199 -16.68 -11.57 -12.72
C LEU A 199 -16.33 -12.94 -13.32
N TYR A 200 -15.55 -13.76 -12.62
CA TYR A 200 -15.20 -15.11 -13.08
C TYR A 200 -16.44 -16.00 -13.19
N ASN A 201 -17.34 -15.95 -12.21
CA ASN A 201 -18.60 -16.71 -12.25
C ASN A 201 -19.54 -16.22 -13.35
N LEU A 202 -19.60 -14.90 -13.60
CA LEU A 202 -20.47 -14.33 -14.62
C LEU A 202 -19.94 -14.51 -16.05
N TYR A 203 -18.61 -14.47 -16.22
CA TYR A 203 -17.93 -14.35 -17.51
C TYR A 203 -16.69 -15.25 -17.58
N THR A 204 -16.87 -16.56 -17.43
CA THR A 204 -15.79 -17.56 -17.36
C THR A 204 -14.78 -17.51 -18.52
N ASN A 205 -15.21 -17.06 -19.70
CA ASN A 205 -14.39 -16.97 -20.91
C ASN A 205 -13.81 -15.57 -21.18
N SER A 206 -14.05 -14.59 -20.29
CA SER A 206 -13.54 -13.23 -20.47
C SER A 206 -12.16 -13.04 -19.83
N GLU A 207 -11.37 -12.13 -20.41
CA GLU A 207 -10.10 -11.72 -19.81
C GLU A 207 -10.38 -10.84 -18.58
N ILE A 208 -10.01 -11.34 -17.40
CA ILE A 208 -10.16 -10.64 -16.12
C ILE A 208 -8.82 -10.02 -15.73
N TYR A 209 -8.85 -8.75 -15.38
CA TYR A 209 -7.67 -7.95 -15.07
C TYR A 209 -7.55 -7.70 -13.57
N ILE A 210 -6.32 -7.80 -13.05
CA ILE A 210 -5.94 -7.27 -11.75
C ILE A 210 -4.95 -6.14 -12.01
N ILE A 211 -5.34 -4.92 -11.67
CA ILE A 211 -4.60 -3.70 -12.01
C ILE A 211 -4.00 -3.13 -10.73
N ARG A 212 -2.68 -3.00 -10.68
CA ARG A 212 -1.94 -2.50 -9.51
C ARG A 212 -1.20 -1.21 -9.82
N ILE A 213 -1.35 -0.22 -8.93
CA ILE A 213 -0.56 1.02 -8.93
C ILE A 213 -0.09 1.32 -7.51
N ALA A 214 1.22 1.14 -7.29
CA ALA A 214 1.82 1.23 -5.96
C ALA A 214 1.11 0.33 -4.93
N ASN A 215 0.48 0.93 -3.91
CA ASN A 215 -0.21 0.23 -2.82
C ASN A 215 -1.72 0.06 -3.08
N HIS A 216 -2.22 0.40 -4.27
CA HIS A 216 -3.62 0.26 -4.63
C HIS A 216 -3.81 -0.75 -5.74
N VAL A 217 -4.90 -1.50 -5.64
CA VAL A 217 -5.28 -2.52 -6.61
C VAL A 217 -6.75 -2.35 -6.97
N ALA A 218 -7.09 -2.69 -8.20
CA ALA A 218 -8.45 -2.69 -8.73
C ALA A 218 -8.64 -3.89 -9.65
N SER A 219 -9.90 -4.30 -9.83
CA SER A 219 -10.28 -5.39 -10.73
C SER A 219 -10.71 -4.81 -12.06
N GLY A 220 -10.61 -5.58 -13.13
CA GLY A 220 -11.21 -5.21 -14.40
C GLY A 220 -11.65 -6.40 -15.22
N ILE A 221 -12.44 -6.13 -16.26
CA ILE A 221 -12.85 -7.11 -17.25
C ILE A 221 -12.76 -6.48 -18.63
N LYS A 222 -12.30 -7.25 -19.63
CA LYS A 222 -12.39 -6.82 -21.02
C LYS A 222 -13.72 -7.23 -21.62
N PHE A 223 -14.44 -6.25 -22.12
CA PHE A 223 -15.74 -6.41 -22.76
C PHE A 223 -15.83 -5.47 -23.96
N ASN A 224 -16.26 -5.97 -25.11
CA ASN A 224 -16.33 -5.20 -26.37
C ASN A 224 -15.04 -4.42 -26.70
N GLY A 225 -13.88 -5.07 -26.51
CA GLY A 225 -12.56 -4.49 -26.78
C GLY A 225 -12.09 -3.42 -25.79
N LYS A 226 -12.89 -3.09 -24.76
CA LYS A 226 -12.56 -2.10 -23.73
C LYS A 226 -12.36 -2.78 -22.37
N ILE A 227 -11.49 -2.22 -21.53
CA ILE A 227 -11.25 -2.71 -20.17
C ILE A 227 -12.02 -1.83 -19.19
N TYR A 228 -13.00 -2.42 -18.53
CA TYR A 228 -13.81 -1.79 -17.49
C TYR A 228 -13.20 -2.10 -16.13
N VAL A 229 -12.95 -1.07 -15.33
CA VAL A 229 -12.27 -1.13 -14.03
C VAL A 229 -13.24 -0.89 -12.89
N PHE A 230 -13.23 -1.80 -11.93
CA PHE A 230 -14.01 -1.79 -10.71
C PHE A 230 -13.11 -1.34 -9.55
N ASP A 231 -13.24 -0.08 -9.16
CA ASP A 231 -12.52 0.51 -8.04
C ASP A 231 -13.52 1.22 -7.11
N PRO A 232 -13.75 0.70 -5.90
CA PRO A 232 -14.69 1.28 -4.94
C PRO A 232 -14.40 2.75 -4.63
N ASN A 233 -13.13 3.19 -4.71
CA ASN A 233 -12.79 4.59 -4.44
C ASN A 233 -13.03 5.52 -5.65
N PHE A 234 -13.26 4.95 -6.83
CA PHE A 234 -13.51 5.70 -8.05
C PHE A 234 -15.00 5.75 -8.37
N SER A 235 -15.68 4.62 -8.23
CA SER A 235 -17.05 4.42 -8.71
C SER A 235 -18.13 5.18 -7.94
N VAL A 236 -17.84 5.64 -6.72
CA VAL A 236 -18.78 6.44 -5.88
C VAL A 236 -19.24 7.72 -6.58
N GLN A 237 -18.45 8.23 -7.54
CA GLN A 237 -18.79 9.44 -8.29
C GLN A 237 -19.68 9.17 -9.51
N THR A 238 -19.65 7.97 -10.08
CA THR A 238 -20.24 7.67 -11.40
C THR A 238 -21.27 6.55 -11.37
N ASN A 239 -21.40 5.80 -10.26
CA ASN A 239 -22.25 4.60 -10.13
C ASN A 239 -21.99 3.55 -11.24
N ALA A 240 -20.80 3.56 -11.84
CA ALA A 240 -20.44 2.73 -12.98
C ALA A 240 -18.95 2.39 -12.96
N PRO A 241 -18.52 1.25 -13.54
CA PRO A 241 -17.11 0.97 -13.75
C PRO A 241 -16.51 2.03 -14.68
N SER A 242 -15.22 2.30 -14.50
CA SER A 242 -14.48 3.28 -15.30
C SER A 242 -13.75 2.61 -16.44
N LEU A 243 -13.53 3.32 -17.54
CA LEU A 243 -12.60 2.81 -18.56
C LEU A 243 -11.16 2.86 -18.01
N LEU A 244 -10.35 1.87 -18.38
CA LEU A 244 -8.96 1.75 -17.89
C LEU A 244 -8.17 3.04 -18.09
N ASP A 245 -8.24 3.68 -19.25
CA ASP A 245 -7.47 4.89 -19.54
C ASP A 245 -7.89 6.08 -18.66
N GLU A 246 -9.19 6.25 -18.43
CA GLU A 246 -9.73 7.29 -17.55
C GLU A 246 -9.32 7.06 -16.09
N TRP A 247 -9.42 5.80 -15.66
CA TRP A 247 -9.02 5.39 -14.33
C TRP A 247 -7.52 5.60 -14.11
N LEU A 248 -6.68 5.16 -15.05
CA LEU A 248 -5.23 5.33 -15.03
C LEU A 248 -4.87 6.82 -14.94
N LYS A 249 -5.43 7.66 -15.81
CA LYS A 249 -5.16 9.10 -15.81
C LYS A 249 -5.39 9.74 -14.45
N LYS A 250 -6.50 9.41 -13.78
CA LYS A 250 -6.82 9.94 -12.43
C LYS A 250 -5.86 9.40 -11.37
N GLN A 251 -5.58 8.10 -11.37
CA GLN A 251 -4.74 7.46 -10.35
C GLN A 251 -3.26 7.87 -10.47
N LEU A 252 -2.74 7.94 -11.69
CA LEU A 252 -1.36 8.38 -11.95
C LEU A 252 -1.18 9.84 -11.56
N LYS A 253 -2.13 10.73 -11.89
CA LYS A 253 -2.13 12.13 -11.43
C LYS A 253 -2.17 12.23 -9.90
N LYS A 254 -3.07 11.49 -9.24
CA LYS A 254 -3.20 11.46 -7.78
C LYS A 254 -1.90 11.01 -7.09
N ARG A 255 -1.13 10.13 -7.74
CA ARG A 255 0.11 9.55 -7.19
C ARG A 255 1.38 10.25 -7.67
N LYS A 256 1.28 11.24 -8.56
CA LYS A 256 2.42 11.92 -9.20
C LYS A 256 3.34 10.95 -9.96
N PHE A 257 2.73 10.06 -10.74
CA PHE A 257 3.43 9.11 -11.63
C PHE A 257 3.33 9.65 -13.06
N GLU A 258 4.16 10.63 -13.41
CA GLU A 258 4.17 11.24 -14.76
C GLU A 258 4.69 10.24 -15.81
N ASP A 259 5.64 9.39 -15.42
CA ASP A 259 6.20 8.32 -16.26
C ASP A 259 5.98 6.94 -15.61
N ALA A 260 4.83 6.33 -15.87
CA ALA A 260 4.55 4.96 -15.41
C ALA A 260 4.99 3.92 -16.44
N HIS A 261 5.71 2.89 -16.00
CA HIS A 261 5.95 1.69 -16.79
C HIS A 261 4.91 0.63 -16.42
N CYS A 262 4.31 0.01 -17.43
CA CYS A 262 3.40 -1.11 -17.27
C CYS A 262 4.13 -2.43 -17.55
N SER A 263 4.02 -3.38 -16.62
CA SER A 263 4.38 -4.77 -16.84
C SER A 263 3.12 -5.65 -16.81
N GLU A 264 3.01 -6.57 -17.76
CA GLU A 264 1.93 -7.55 -17.84
C GLU A 264 2.43 -8.93 -17.39
N LYS A 265 1.60 -9.65 -16.63
CA LYS A 265 1.81 -11.06 -16.29
C LYS A 265 0.50 -11.83 -16.44
N ARG A 266 0.52 -12.98 -17.11
CA ARG A 266 -0.65 -13.84 -17.28
C ARG A 266 -0.59 -15.05 -16.34
N ILE A 267 -1.69 -15.32 -15.65
CA ILE A 267 -1.86 -16.49 -14.79
C ILE A 267 -3.26 -17.06 -15.04
N LYS A 268 -3.34 -18.18 -15.78
CA LYS A 268 -4.63 -18.75 -16.24
C LYS A 268 -5.46 -17.68 -16.98
N ASN A 269 -6.72 -17.47 -16.59
CA ASN A 269 -7.64 -16.49 -17.17
C ASN A 269 -7.47 -15.06 -16.60
N PHE A 270 -6.46 -14.86 -15.75
CA PHE A 270 -6.20 -13.58 -15.09
C PHE A 270 -4.98 -12.89 -15.71
N ILE A 271 -5.12 -11.60 -15.99
CA ILE A 271 -4.06 -10.72 -16.49
C ILE A 271 -3.74 -9.69 -15.41
N ILE A 272 -2.49 -9.67 -14.96
CA ILE A 272 -2.02 -8.75 -13.94
C ILE A 272 -1.28 -7.60 -14.62
N LEU A 273 -1.80 -6.38 -14.50
CA LEU A 273 -1.16 -5.16 -14.98
C LEU A 273 -0.56 -4.41 -13.79
N THR A 274 0.75 -4.22 -13.80
CA THR A 274 1.45 -3.52 -12.71
C THR A 274 2.09 -2.25 -13.24
N TYR A 275 1.70 -1.10 -12.67
CA TYR A 275 2.23 0.21 -13.01
C TYR A 275 3.20 0.68 -11.93
N THR A 276 4.45 0.90 -12.33
CA THR A 276 5.53 1.37 -11.44
C THR A 276 6.11 2.68 -11.95
N LYS A 277 6.58 3.54 -11.02
CA LYS A 277 7.26 4.79 -11.39
C LYS A 277 8.59 4.45 -12.06
N LYS A 278 8.87 5.01 -13.25
CA LYS A 278 10.06 4.72 -14.07
C LYS A 278 11.39 4.85 -13.31
N ASP A 279 11.50 5.82 -12.40
CA ASP A 279 12.70 6.03 -11.57
C ASP A 279 12.97 4.89 -10.56
N LYS A 280 11.95 4.12 -10.19
CA LYS A 280 12.08 2.94 -9.32
C LYS A 280 12.50 1.67 -10.06
N ILE A 281 12.57 1.72 -11.40
CA ILE A 281 13.06 0.62 -12.25
C ILE A 281 14.57 0.76 -12.49
N LYS A 282 15.24 1.64 -11.75
CA LYS A 282 16.70 1.60 -11.66
C LYS A 282 17.12 0.42 -10.77
N ILE A 283 17.63 -0.62 -11.44
CA ILE A 283 18.70 -1.56 -11.01
C ILE A 283 18.32 -3.02 -10.69
N TRP A 284 17.05 -3.41 -10.43
CA TRP A 284 16.84 -4.76 -9.85
C TRP A 284 16.65 -5.99 -10.74
N ASP A 285 16.18 -6.01 -12.00
CA ASP A 285 16.26 -7.28 -12.77
C ASP A 285 15.90 -7.31 -14.27
N LEU A 286 16.01 -6.20 -15.02
CA LEU A 286 15.70 -6.24 -16.46
C LEU A 286 16.65 -7.16 -17.28
N ARG A 287 17.84 -7.50 -16.77
CA ARG A 287 18.77 -8.42 -17.46
C ARG A 287 18.42 -9.90 -17.29
N LYS A 288 17.70 -10.32 -16.24
CA LYS A 288 17.28 -11.72 -16.10
C LYS A 288 16.02 -12.04 -16.87
N TYR A 289 15.03 -11.15 -16.87
CA TYR A 289 13.76 -11.40 -17.55
C TYR A 289 13.92 -11.54 -19.07
N TRP A 290 14.79 -10.72 -19.68
CA TRP A 290 15.09 -10.82 -21.12
C TRP A 290 15.89 -12.06 -21.54
N ARG A 291 16.61 -12.72 -20.62
CA ARG A 291 17.32 -13.97 -20.95
C ARG A 291 16.41 -15.19 -20.92
N SER A 292 15.34 -15.21 -20.13
CA SER A 292 14.39 -16.34 -20.11
C SER A 292 13.41 -16.34 -21.30
N GLU A 293 13.05 -15.17 -21.82
CA GLU A 293 12.16 -15.07 -22.99
C GLU A 293 12.85 -15.57 -24.27
N LYS A 294 14.15 -15.27 -24.44
CA LYS A 294 14.95 -15.66 -25.63
C LYS A 294 15.26 -17.16 -25.69
N THR A 295 15.30 -17.86 -24.55
CA THR A 295 15.47 -19.33 -24.53
C THR A 295 14.15 -20.05 -24.78
N ARG A 296 13.00 -19.50 -24.38
CA ARG A 296 11.68 -20.10 -24.68
C ARG A 296 11.28 -19.97 -26.15
N THR A 297 11.63 -18.87 -26.83
CA THR A 297 11.33 -18.71 -28.26
C THR A 297 12.23 -19.54 -29.17
N ARG A 298 13.39 -20.04 -28.68
CA ARG A 298 14.27 -20.94 -29.43
C ARG A 298 13.99 -22.43 -29.19
N ALA A 299 13.16 -22.79 -28.21
CA ALA A 299 12.77 -24.17 -27.95
C ALA A 299 11.47 -24.58 -28.67
N ASN A 300 10.79 -23.63 -29.33
CA ASN A 300 9.54 -23.83 -30.05
C ASN A 300 9.65 -23.48 -31.55
N ILE A 301 10.87 -23.50 -32.10
CA ILE A 301 11.17 -23.47 -33.54
C ILE A 301 12.08 -24.66 -33.80
#